data_AF-A0A9R1U239-F1
#
_entry.id   AF-A0A9R1U239-F1
#
_cell.length_a   1.000
_cell.length_b   1.000
_cell.length_c   1.000
_cell.angle_alpha   90.00
_cell.angle_beta   90.00
_cell.angle_gamma   90.00
#
_symmetry.space_group_name_H-M   'P 1'
#
loop_
_entity.id
_entity.type
_entity.pdbx_description
1 polymer ?
#
loop_
_entity_poly.entity_id
_entity_poly.type
_entity_poly.pdbx_seq_one_letter_code
_entity_poly.pdbx_strand_id
1 'polypeptide(L)'
;MSRFTWIFLILSSCTIIGNALECYVCEQQEDNTKKCLETIATCEHEQDACFTEVKWGSTPYWSPAAKKQYYISKKCMAKKECEKIRKANMPDCTYLWYQDWKCSECCQGDRCNYYIFSGASQFTSWSALTSIAVIPILWSWINA
;
A
#
# COMPACT_ATOMS: atom_id res chain seq x y z
N MET A 1 36.62 17.61 -18.25
CA MET A 1 35.56 17.46 -17.21
C MET A 1 36.06 18.05 -15.90
N SER A 2 35.36 19.06 -15.37
CA SER A 2 35.72 19.72 -14.10
C SER A 2 35.49 18.75 -12.92
N ARG A 3 36.32 18.83 -11.86
CA ARG A 3 36.09 18.05 -10.63
C ARG A 3 34.69 18.30 -10.04
N PHE A 4 34.12 19.47 -10.28
CA PHE A 4 32.76 19.82 -9.86
C PHE A 4 31.66 18.96 -10.51
N THR A 5 31.79 18.58 -11.80
CA THR A 5 30.75 17.78 -12.47
C THR A 5 30.73 16.33 -11.98
N TRP A 6 31.88 15.79 -11.59
CA TRP A 6 31.97 14.47 -10.94
C TRP A 6 31.35 14.47 -9.55
N ILE A 7 31.58 15.51 -8.76
CA ILE A 7 30.99 15.64 -7.42
C ILE A 7 29.45 15.71 -7.51
N PHE A 8 28.91 16.49 -8.44
CA PHE A 8 27.46 16.57 -8.66
C PHE A 8 26.83 15.24 -9.12
N LEU A 9 27.51 14.47 -9.99
CA LEU A 9 27.05 13.15 -10.43
C LEU A 9 27.04 12.12 -9.29
N ILE A 10 28.07 12.15 -8.42
CA ILE A 10 28.15 11.26 -7.25
C ILE A 10 27.12 11.63 -6.18
N LEU A 11 26.86 12.93 -5.98
CA LEU A 11 25.87 13.40 -5.00
C LEU A 11 24.43 13.08 -5.45
N SER A 12 24.17 13.17 -6.76
CA SER A 12 22.89 12.82 -7.41
C SER A 12 22.56 11.32 -7.31
N SER A 13 23.56 10.44 -7.40
CA SER A 13 23.34 9.00 -7.27
C SER A 13 23.17 8.51 -5.82
N CYS A 14 23.47 9.35 -4.84
CA CYS A 14 23.45 8.99 -3.41
C CYS A 14 22.11 9.26 -2.70
N THR A 15 21.08 9.77 -3.40
CA THR A 15 19.80 10.13 -2.77
C THR A 15 18.78 8.99 -2.67
N ILE A 16 19.19 7.72 -2.77
CA ILE A 16 18.28 6.59 -2.50
C ILE A 16 18.19 6.40 -0.99
N ILE A 17 17.44 7.30 -0.34
CA ILE A 17 17.01 7.09 1.04
C ILE A 17 15.95 5.99 0.98
N GLY A 18 16.30 4.79 1.46
CA GLY A 18 15.35 3.70 1.59
C GLY A 18 14.36 4.00 2.72
N ASN A 19 13.15 4.43 2.37
CA ASN A 19 12.07 4.49 3.35
C ASN A 19 11.57 3.06 3.60
N ALA A 20 11.48 2.69 4.87
CA ALA A 20 10.80 1.46 5.26
C ALA A 20 9.29 1.68 5.10
N LEU A 21 8.60 0.72 4.45
CA LEU A 21 7.17 0.82 4.19
C LEU A 21 6.40 1.02 5.49
N GLU A 22 5.51 2.01 5.54
CA GLU A 22 4.57 2.19 6.65
C GLU A 22 3.13 1.92 6.23
N CYS A 23 2.34 1.26 7.08
CA CYS A 23 0.92 1.02 6.84
C CYS A 23 0.08 1.42 8.06
N TYR A 24 -1.18 1.79 7.83
CA TYR A 24 -2.15 1.83 8.92
C TYR A 24 -2.45 0.40 9.39
N VAL A 25 -2.55 0.19 10.70
CA VAL A 25 -2.80 -1.13 11.30
C VAL A 25 -3.92 -1.08 12.32
N CYS A 26 -4.84 -2.01 12.21
CA CYS A 26 -5.93 -2.17 13.17
C CYS A 26 -6.49 -3.58 13.06
N GLU A 27 -7.12 -4.06 14.12
CA GLU A 27 -7.69 -5.39 14.16
C GLU A 27 -9.14 -5.30 14.60
N GLN A 28 -10.03 -5.84 13.77
CA GLN A 28 -11.45 -6.03 14.05
C GLN A 28 -12.15 -4.78 14.61
N GLN A 29 -11.91 -3.64 13.97
CA GLN A 29 -12.57 -2.38 14.34
C GLN A 29 -13.91 -2.25 13.62
N GLU A 30 -14.88 -1.62 14.26
CA GLU A 30 -16.23 -1.44 13.71
C GLU A 30 -16.31 -0.31 12.67
N ASP A 31 -15.25 0.49 12.54
CA ASP A 31 -15.22 1.64 11.64
C ASP A 31 -13.79 1.97 11.19
N ASN A 32 -13.64 2.65 10.05
CA ASN A 32 -12.36 3.12 9.53
C ASN A 32 -12.01 4.48 10.14
N THR A 33 -12.00 4.54 11.47
CA THR A 33 -11.68 5.74 12.25
C THR A 33 -10.74 5.40 13.39
N LYS A 34 -10.23 6.41 14.09
CA LYS A 34 -9.37 6.28 15.28
C LYS A 34 -8.22 5.30 15.02
N LYS A 35 -8.23 4.13 15.66
CA LYS A 35 -7.21 3.08 15.54
C LYS A 35 -6.85 2.77 14.09
N CYS A 36 -7.82 2.67 13.18
CA CYS A 36 -7.54 2.36 11.76
C CYS A 36 -6.92 3.52 10.95
N LEU A 37 -6.87 4.74 11.49
CA LEU A 37 -6.28 5.93 10.84
C LEU A 37 -5.15 6.57 11.66
N GLU A 38 -4.97 6.19 12.92
CA GLU A 38 -3.99 6.79 13.84
C GLU A 38 -2.87 5.81 14.20
N THR A 39 -3.13 4.50 14.14
CA THR A 39 -2.12 3.48 14.46
C THR A 39 -1.37 3.11 13.19
N ILE A 40 -0.08 3.44 13.15
CA ILE A 40 0.83 3.19 12.04
C ILE A 40 1.90 2.20 12.51
N ALA A 41 2.24 1.24 11.65
CA ALA A 41 3.37 0.35 11.86
C ALA A 41 4.34 0.44 10.69
N THR A 42 5.63 0.48 11.01
CA THR A 42 6.71 0.22 10.05
C THR A 42 6.73 -1.28 9.76
N CYS A 43 6.61 -1.65 8.49
CA CYS A 43 6.53 -3.04 8.06
C CYS A 43 7.90 -3.73 8.13
N GLU A 44 7.88 -5.04 8.33
CA GLU A 44 9.10 -5.86 8.33
C GLU A 44 9.71 -5.98 6.93
N HIS A 45 10.96 -6.44 6.85
CA HIS A 45 11.70 -6.57 5.58
C HIS A 45 10.99 -7.43 4.52
N GLU A 46 10.20 -8.42 4.93
CA GLU A 46 9.44 -9.31 4.03
C GLU A 46 8.03 -8.78 3.68
N GLN A 47 7.61 -7.70 4.33
CA GLN A 47 6.27 -7.13 4.21
C GLN A 47 6.32 -5.90 3.30
N ASP A 48 6.07 -6.11 2.01
CA ASP A 48 6.16 -5.10 0.95
C ASP A 48 4.78 -4.58 0.48
N ALA A 49 3.70 -4.87 1.22
CA ALA A 49 2.35 -4.36 0.93
C ALA A 49 1.53 -4.09 2.20
N CYS A 50 0.57 -3.18 2.07
CA CYS A 50 -0.49 -2.97 3.05
C CYS A 50 -1.73 -3.79 2.66
N PHE A 51 -2.26 -4.54 3.61
CA PHE A 51 -3.50 -5.31 3.46
C PHE A 51 -4.64 -4.63 4.21
N THR A 52 -5.82 -4.62 3.60
CA THR A 52 -7.08 -4.26 4.26
C THR A 52 -8.12 -5.34 4.02
N GLU A 53 -8.87 -5.70 5.06
CA GLU A 53 -10.02 -6.59 4.99
C GLU A 53 -11.24 -5.98 5.67
N VAL A 54 -12.39 -6.14 5.03
CA VAL A 54 -13.70 -5.99 5.66
C VAL A 54 -14.37 -7.35 5.67
N LYS A 55 -14.79 -7.78 6.84
CA LYS A 55 -15.61 -8.99 7.02
C LYS A 55 -17.00 -8.59 7.49
N TRP A 56 -18.03 -9.19 6.92
CA TRP A 56 -19.41 -9.12 7.41
C TRP A 56 -19.84 -10.50 7.87
N GLY A 57 -20.30 -10.58 9.12
CA GLY A 57 -20.77 -11.84 9.69
C GLY A 57 -21.14 -11.70 11.17
N SER A 58 -21.42 -12.83 11.79
CA SER A 58 -21.60 -12.91 13.24
C SER A 58 -20.24 -12.92 13.96
N THR A 59 -20.21 -12.53 15.23
CA THR A 59 -19.03 -12.68 16.11
C THR A 59 -18.46 -14.11 16.03
N PRO A 60 -17.18 -14.35 16.35
CA PRO A 60 -16.54 -15.67 16.19
C PRO A 60 -17.25 -16.86 16.85
N TYR A 61 -18.20 -16.63 17.75
CA TYR A 61 -19.11 -17.65 18.28
C TYR A 61 -20.50 -17.53 17.67
N TRP A 62 -20.97 -18.61 17.05
CA TRP A 62 -22.34 -18.74 16.56
C TRP A 62 -23.31 -18.60 17.74
N SER A 63 -24.23 -17.65 17.64
CA SER A 63 -25.36 -17.49 18.56
C SER A 63 -26.60 -17.14 17.73
N PRO A 64 -27.78 -17.73 18.03
CA PRO A 64 -29.03 -17.45 17.33
C PRO A 64 -29.43 -15.96 17.32
N ALA A 65 -28.88 -15.17 18.24
CA ALA A 65 -29.16 -13.74 18.38
C ALA A 65 -27.91 -12.85 18.13
N ALA A 66 -26.83 -13.40 17.57
CA ALA A 66 -25.64 -12.61 17.26
C ALA A 66 -25.98 -11.58 16.17
N LYS A 67 -25.88 -10.29 16.53
CA LYS A 67 -26.03 -9.20 15.57
C LYS A 67 -24.92 -9.31 14.53
N LYS A 68 -25.29 -9.38 13.24
CA LYS A 68 -24.31 -9.23 12.16
C LYS A 68 -23.79 -7.81 12.12
N GLN A 69 -22.48 -7.68 12.01
CA GLN A 69 -21.82 -6.39 11.82
C GLN A 69 -20.57 -6.56 10.97
N TYR A 70 -20.09 -5.46 10.39
CA TYR A 70 -18.82 -5.47 9.69
C TYR A 70 -17.67 -5.18 10.65
N TYR A 71 -16.51 -5.74 10.33
CA TYR A 71 -15.27 -5.40 11.00
C TYR A 71 -14.17 -5.15 9.98
N ILE A 72 -13.33 -4.18 10.27
CA ILE A 72 -12.20 -3.74 9.46
C ILE A 72 -10.91 -4.16 10.14
N SER A 73 -10.02 -4.76 9.37
CA SER A 73 -8.65 -5.08 9.81
C SER A 73 -7.65 -4.59 8.76
N LYS A 74 -6.54 -4.03 9.23
CA LYS A 74 -5.44 -3.53 8.40
C LYS A 74 -4.12 -4.03 8.97
N LYS A 75 -3.19 -4.43 8.12
CA LYS A 75 -1.86 -4.91 8.53
C LYS A 75 -0.83 -4.81 7.40
N CYS A 76 0.45 -4.83 7.77
CA CYS A 76 1.55 -5.13 6.87
C CYS A 76 1.53 -6.61 6.45
N MET A 77 1.87 -6.91 5.19
CA MET A 77 1.91 -8.28 4.66
C MET A 77 2.80 -8.36 3.41
N ALA A 78 3.34 -9.54 3.12
CA ALA A 78 3.98 -9.80 1.83
C ALA A 78 2.96 -9.69 0.68
N LYS A 79 3.30 -8.95 -0.38
CA LYS A 79 2.44 -8.69 -1.54
C LYS A 79 1.87 -9.97 -2.15
N LYS A 80 2.71 -11.01 -2.28
CA LYS A 80 2.30 -12.31 -2.82
C LYS A 80 1.19 -12.97 -1.98
N GLU A 81 1.31 -12.88 -0.66
CA GLU A 81 0.29 -13.42 0.26
C GLU A 81 -0.98 -12.55 0.22
N CYS A 82 -0.80 -11.23 0.24
CA CYS A 82 -1.89 -10.27 0.13
C CYS A 82 -2.75 -10.55 -1.12
N GLU A 83 -2.12 -10.63 -2.30
CA GLU A 83 -2.83 -10.88 -3.55
C GLU A 83 -3.50 -12.26 -3.59
N LYS A 84 -2.90 -13.27 -2.95
CA LYS A 84 -3.50 -14.62 -2.81
C LYS A 84 -4.80 -14.55 -2.00
N ILE A 85 -4.78 -13.89 -0.84
CA ILE A 85 -5.96 -13.73 0.02
C ILE A 85 -7.01 -12.89 -0.70
N ARG A 86 -6.61 -11.80 -1.34
CA ARG A 86 -7.50 -10.96 -2.14
C ARG A 86 -8.24 -11.75 -3.21
N LYS A 87 -7.51 -12.56 -4.00
CA LYS A 87 -8.11 -13.40 -5.04
C LYS A 87 -9.09 -14.44 -4.48
N ALA A 88 -8.86 -14.92 -3.25
CA ALA A 88 -9.76 -15.86 -2.59
C ALA A 88 -11.02 -15.18 -2.02
N ASN A 89 -10.89 -13.98 -1.45
CA ASN A 89 -12.00 -13.29 -0.79
C ASN A 89 -12.90 -12.51 -1.78
N MET A 90 -12.33 -11.90 -2.82
CA MET A 90 -13.09 -11.02 -3.74
C MET A 90 -14.26 -11.69 -4.49
N PRO A 91 -14.25 -12.98 -4.87
CA PRO A 91 -15.42 -13.64 -5.46
C PRO A 91 -16.67 -13.63 -4.57
N ASP A 92 -16.48 -13.69 -3.25
CA ASP A 92 -17.58 -13.68 -2.26
C ASP A 92 -17.91 -12.28 -1.75
N CYS A 93 -17.22 -11.24 -2.25
CA CYS A 93 -17.44 -9.83 -1.90
C CYS A 93 -18.73 -9.30 -2.56
N THR A 94 -19.88 -9.67 -2.00
CA THR A 94 -21.20 -9.42 -2.59
C THR A 94 -22.02 -8.35 -1.85
N TYR A 95 -21.57 -7.89 -0.69
CA TYR A 95 -22.26 -6.92 0.18
C TYR A 95 -23.69 -7.34 0.59
N LEU A 96 -24.05 -8.62 0.44
CA LEU A 96 -25.36 -9.17 0.79
C LEU A 96 -25.49 -9.28 2.31
N TRP A 97 -26.51 -8.66 2.90
CA TRP A 97 -26.67 -8.58 4.36
C TRP A 97 -26.93 -9.94 5.04
N TYR A 98 -27.56 -10.89 4.35
CA TYR A 98 -27.91 -12.20 4.91
C TYR A 98 -26.79 -13.23 4.78
N GLN A 99 -25.84 -13.02 3.87
CA GLN A 99 -24.72 -13.91 3.62
C GLN A 99 -23.46 -13.37 4.30
N ASP A 100 -22.60 -14.25 4.78
CA ASP A 100 -21.29 -13.82 5.28
C ASP A 100 -20.37 -13.59 4.10
N TRP A 101 -19.65 -12.46 4.11
CA TRP A 101 -18.76 -12.09 3.03
C TRP A 101 -17.49 -11.43 3.56
N LYS A 102 -16.45 -11.48 2.74
CA LYS A 102 -15.18 -10.82 3.01
C LYS A 102 -14.74 -10.11 1.76
N CYS A 103 -14.29 -8.88 1.92
CA CYS A 103 -13.70 -8.09 0.87
C CYS A 103 -12.29 -7.72 1.30
N SER A 104 -11.32 -7.85 0.42
CA SER A 104 -9.93 -7.53 0.75
C SER A 104 -9.29 -6.72 -0.35
N GLU A 105 -8.33 -5.88 0.03
CA GLU A 105 -7.59 -5.04 -0.91
C GLU A 105 -6.12 -4.99 -0.53
N CYS A 106 -5.27 -4.88 -1.56
CA CYS A 106 -3.82 -4.83 -1.45
C CYS A 106 -3.30 -3.58 -2.14
N CYS A 107 -2.44 -2.82 -1.45
CA CYS A 107 -1.74 -1.68 -2.03
C CYS A 107 -0.27 -1.66 -1.60
N GLN A 108 0.58 -1.00 -2.36
CA GLN A 108 2.03 -0.96 -2.12
C GLN A 108 2.49 0.49 -1.97
N GLY A 109 3.24 0.84 -0.93
CA GLY A 109 3.71 2.21 -0.70
C GLY A 109 3.09 2.85 0.53
N ASP A 110 3.74 3.93 0.98
CA ASP A 110 3.53 4.43 2.33
C ASP A 110 2.10 4.88 2.59
N ARG A 111 1.52 4.28 3.63
CA ARG A 111 0.19 4.57 4.18
C ARG A 111 -0.91 4.54 3.11
N CYS A 112 -0.73 3.73 2.07
CA CYS A 112 -1.64 3.63 0.93
C CYS A 112 -3.04 3.14 1.34
N ASN A 113 -3.16 2.41 2.45
CA ASN A 113 -4.39 1.81 2.94
C ASN A 113 -5.20 2.74 3.85
N TYR A 114 -5.15 4.06 3.65
CA TYR A 114 -5.99 5.02 4.38
C TYR A 114 -7.49 4.72 4.21
N TYR A 115 -7.91 4.50 2.96
CA TYR A 115 -9.26 4.04 2.63
C TYR A 115 -9.34 2.52 2.67
N ILE A 116 -10.55 2.00 2.83
CA ILE A 116 -10.80 0.56 2.84
C ILE A 116 -10.57 -0.05 1.45
N PHE A 117 -11.12 0.59 0.41
CA PHE A 117 -10.91 0.25 -0.99
C PHE A 117 -10.45 1.51 -1.72
N SER A 118 -9.25 1.47 -2.28
CA SER A 118 -8.70 2.57 -3.08
C SER A 118 -8.67 2.15 -4.54
N GLY A 119 -9.59 2.65 -5.37
CA GLY A 119 -9.55 2.45 -6.82
C GLY A 119 -8.41 3.18 -7.55
N ALA A 120 -7.37 3.63 -6.81
CA ALA A 120 -6.29 4.44 -7.34
C ALA A 120 -5.18 3.54 -7.90
N SER A 121 -4.93 3.64 -9.21
CA SER A 121 -3.73 3.11 -9.83
C SER A 121 -2.51 3.93 -9.40
N GLN A 122 -1.49 3.26 -8.87
CA GLN A 122 -0.23 3.91 -8.56
C GLN A 122 0.59 4.10 -9.83
N PHE A 123 0.52 5.29 -10.40
CA PHE A 123 1.49 5.72 -11.40
C PHE A 123 2.67 6.37 -10.70
N THR A 124 3.75 5.60 -10.50
CA THR A 124 5.05 6.16 -10.10
C THR A 124 6.06 5.89 -11.21
N SER A 125 6.11 6.78 -12.21
CA SER A 125 7.20 6.80 -13.20
C SER A 125 8.05 8.06 -12.98
N TRP A 126 8.86 8.04 -11.93
CA TRP A 126 9.87 9.08 -11.69
C TRP A 126 10.97 9.06 -12.76
N SER A 127 11.22 7.88 -13.36
CA SER A 127 12.22 7.67 -14.42
C SER A 127 11.96 8.46 -15.71
N ALA A 128 10.70 8.84 -15.99
CA ALA A 128 10.38 9.68 -17.14
C ALA A 128 10.87 11.13 -16.96
N LEU A 129 10.81 11.68 -15.75
CA LEU A 129 11.18 13.08 -15.48
C LEU A 129 12.71 13.28 -15.46
N THR A 130 13.47 12.31 -14.96
CA THR A 130 14.94 12.39 -14.94
C THR A 130 15.55 12.27 -16.34
N SER A 131 14.87 11.59 -17.27
CA SER A 131 15.36 11.42 -18.65
C SER A 131 15.30 12.72 -19.46
N ILE A 132 14.29 13.57 -19.21
CA ILE A 132 14.11 14.84 -19.96
C ILE A 132 15.20 15.87 -19.61
N ALA A 133 15.72 15.86 -18.37
CA ALA A 133 16.75 16.80 -17.94
C ALA A 133 18.17 16.43 -18.41
N VAL A 134 18.45 15.14 -18.60
CA VAL A 134 19.81 14.63 -18.88
C VAL A 134 20.16 14.69 -20.38
N ILE A 135 19.18 14.53 -21.26
CA ILE A 135 19.35 14.54 -22.73
C ILE A 135 19.91 15.88 -23.26
N PRO A 136 19.39 17.08 -22.91
CA PRO A 136 19.92 18.34 -23.43
C PRO A 136 21.33 18.67 -22.88
N ILE A 137 21.65 18.22 -21.66
CA ILE A 137 22.97 18.38 -21.05
C ILE A 137 24.01 17.50 -21.75
N LEU A 138 23.65 16.27 -22.13
CA LEU A 138 24.53 15.43 -22.95
C LEU A 138 24.72 15.96 -24.38
N TRP A 139 23.66 16.51 -24.98
CA TRP A 139 23.70 17.00 -26.36
C TRP A 139 24.58 18.25 -26.53
N SER A 140 24.60 19.12 -25.52
CA SER A 140 25.49 20.30 -25.48
C SER A 140 26.96 19.95 -25.28
N TRP A 141 27.29 18.79 -24.70
CA TRP A 141 28.68 18.31 -24.54
C TRP A 141 29.24 17.60 -25.78
N ILE A 142 28.38 17.01 -26.61
CA ILE A 142 28.82 16.32 -27.85
C ILE A 142 29.15 17.33 -28.96
N ASN A 143 28.52 18.51 -28.93
CA ASN A 143 28.65 19.55 -29.95
C ASN A 143 29.54 20.74 -29.54
N ALA A 144 30.25 20.64 -28.41
CA ALA A 144 31.24 21.61 -27.93
C ALA A 144 32.64 20.98 -27.94
#